data_AF-A0A1F6PRK1-F1
#
_entry.id   AF-A0A1F6PRK1-F1
#
_cell.length_a   1.000
_cell.length_b   1.000
_cell.length_c   1.000
_cell.angle_alpha   90.00
_cell.angle_beta   90.00
_cell.angle_gamma   90.00
#
_symmetry.space_group_name_H-M   'P 1'
#
loop_
_entity.id
_entity.type
_entity.pdbx_description
1 polymer ?
#
loop_
_entity_poly.entity_id
_entity_poly.type
_entity_poly.pdbx_seq_one_letter_code
_entity_poly.pdbx_strand_id
1 'polypeptide(L)'
;MQQEYKKEREFLCKSLGLTIKKLRQDKHKSISHISDEYDITKTIWAYLERGLKDPQFTSLWRISEALEMPLSEIIAILEKELPENWNFIDK
;
A
#
# COMPACT_ATOMS: atom_id res chain seq x y z
N MET A 1 -6.14 -17.31 -15.65
CA MET A 1 -6.57 -16.02 -15.07
C MET A 1 -6.10 -15.76 -13.62
N GLN A 2 -6.75 -16.16 -12.51
CA GLN A 2 -6.27 -15.75 -11.15
C GLN A 2 -4.93 -16.37 -10.71
N GLN A 3 -4.59 -17.55 -11.22
CA GLN A 3 -3.29 -18.22 -10.99
C GLN A 3 -2.13 -17.57 -11.77
N GLU A 4 -2.45 -16.88 -12.85
CA GLU A 4 -1.50 -16.48 -13.91
C GLU A 4 -0.60 -15.32 -13.46
N TYR A 5 -1.12 -14.43 -12.62
CA TYR A 5 -0.40 -13.24 -12.13
C TYR A 5 -0.15 -13.26 -10.62
N LYS A 6 -0.06 -14.46 -10.02
CA LYS A 6 0.03 -14.58 -8.56
C LYS A 6 1.30 -13.88 -8.02
N LYS A 7 2.44 -14.05 -8.70
CA LYS A 7 3.73 -13.48 -8.27
C LYS A 7 3.76 -11.97 -8.44
N GLU A 8 3.26 -11.48 -9.56
CA GLU A 8 3.20 -10.07 -9.93
C GLU A 8 2.28 -9.33 -8.96
N ARG A 9 1.13 -9.94 -8.62
CA ARG A 9 0.22 -9.44 -7.59
C ARG A 9 0.86 -9.41 -6.21
N GLU A 10 1.49 -10.49 -5.78
CA GLU A 10 2.20 -10.54 -4.48
C GLU A 10 3.31 -9.49 -4.41
N PHE A 11 4.07 -9.33 -5.49
CA PHE A 11 5.13 -8.33 -5.60
C PHE A 11 4.58 -6.90 -5.52
N LEU A 12 3.52 -6.58 -6.28
CA LEU A 12 2.91 -5.26 -6.26
C LEU A 12 2.31 -4.93 -4.88
N CYS A 13 1.59 -5.89 -4.27
CA CYS A 13 1.02 -5.72 -2.93
C CYS A 13 2.11 -5.46 -1.88
N LYS A 14 3.24 -6.18 -1.97
CA LYS A 14 4.37 -5.98 -1.06
C LYS A 14 5.05 -4.62 -1.26
N SER A 15 5.24 -4.21 -2.51
CA SER A 15 5.84 -2.91 -2.86
C SER A 15 4.97 -1.73 -2.38
N LEU A 16 3.66 -1.83 -2.59
CA LEU A 16 2.67 -0.88 -2.07
C LEU A 16 2.66 -0.83 -0.54
N GLY A 17 2.67 -2.00 0.11
CA GLY A 17 2.72 -2.10 1.58
C GLY A 17 3.97 -1.45 2.18
N LEU A 18 5.14 -1.67 1.57
CA LEU A 18 6.40 -1.05 2.00
C LEU A 18 6.39 0.47 1.78
N THR A 19 5.85 0.93 0.65
CA THR A 19 5.68 2.36 0.34
C THR A 19 4.82 3.04 1.41
N ILE A 20 3.65 2.48 1.71
CA ILE A 20 2.73 3.01 2.71
C ILE A 20 3.35 2.99 4.11
N LYS A 21 4.09 1.93 4.46
CA LYS A 21 4.81 1.84 5.74
C LYS A 21 5.83 2.98 5.89
N LYS A 22 6.63 3.23 4.86
CA LYS A 22 7.62 4.32 4.83
C LYS A 22 6.94 5.67 5.03
N LEU A 23 5.89 5.96 4.26
CA LEU A 23 5.12 7.20 4.38
C LEU A 23 4.52 7.41 5.78
N ARG A 24 3.99 6.35 6.40
CA ARG A 24 3.48 6.43 7.77
C ARG A 24 4.60 6.74 8.77
N GLN A 25 5.75 6.10 8.61
CA GLN A 25 6.92 6.29 9.49
C GLN A 25 7.53 7.69 9.33
N ASP A 26 7.57 8.23 8.12
CA ASP A 26 8.02 9.60 7.82
C ASP A 26 7.10 10.65 8.48
N LYS A 27 5.82 10.31 8.68
CA LYS A 27 4.86 11.11 9.46
C LYS A 27 4.93 10.85 10.97
N HIS A 28 5.90 10.07 11.44
CA HIS A 28 6.09 9.68 12.84
C HIS A 28 4.86 9.03 13.50
N LYS A 29 3.94 8.45 12.71
CA LYS A 29 2.76 7.77 13.23
C LYS A 29 3.09 6.29 13.44
N SER A 30 2.78 5.72 14.61
CA SER A 30 2.79 4.26 14.79
C SER A 30 1.50 3.64 14.21
N ILE A 31 1.45 2.32 14.00
CA ILE A 31 0.20 1.65 13.60
C ILE A 31 -0.89 1.90 14.64
N SER A 32 -0.57 1.89 15.95
CA SER A 32 -1.57 2.19 16.97
C SER A 32 -2.10 3.61 16.82
N HIS A 33 -1.19 4.58 16.68
CA HIS A 33 -1.57 6.00 16.64
C HIS A 33 -2.48 6.31 15.45
N ILE A 34 -2.08 5.90 14.24
CA ILE A 34 -2.89 6.15 13.03
C ILE A 34 -4.21 5.36 13.04
N SER A 35 -4.24 4.20 13.68
CA SER A 35 -5.48 3.42 13.84
C SER A 35 -6.48 4.11 14.73
N ASP A 36 -6.01 4.66 15.84
CA ASP A 36 -6.85 5.34 16.82
C ASP A 36 -7.38 6.69 16.26
N GLU A 37 -6.64 7.32 15.35
CA GLU A 37 -6.98 8.62 14.74
C GLU A 37 -8.01 8.54 13.60
N TYR A 38 -7.93 7.52 12.72
CA TYR A 38 -8.75 7.46 11.49
C TYR A 38 -9.70 6.25 11.40
N ASP A 39 -9.94 5.56 12.51
CA ASP A 39 -10.84 4.38 12.58
C ASP A 39 -10.50 3.30 11.54
N ILE A 40 -9.20 3.09 11.30
CA ILE A 40 -8.67 1.99 10.50
C ILE A 40 -7.98 1.02 11.44
N THR A 41 -8.51 -0.20 11.57
CA THR A 41 -7.99 -1.17 12.55
C THR A 41 -6.49 -1.48 12.36
N LYS A 42 -5.80 -1.77 13.47
CA LYS A 42 -4.38 -2.16 13.49
C LYS A 42 -4.10 -3.36 12.58
N THR A 43 -5.07 -4.27 12.46
CA THR A 43 -5.02 -5.44 11.59
C THR A 43 -4.96 -5.07 10.11
N ILE A 44 -5.74 -4.07 9.67
CA ILE A 44 -5.72 -3.60 8.28
C ILE A 44 -4.33 -3.04 7.95
N TRP A 45 -3.81 -2.14 8.79
CA TRP A 45 -2.45 -1.60 8.63
C TRP A 45 -1.40 -2.71 8.61
N ALA A 46 -1.45 -3.65 9.55
CA ALA A 46 -0.48 -4.74 9.63
C ALA A 46 -0.55 -5.70 8.43
N TYR A 47 -1.73 -5.93 7.84
CA TYR A 47 -1.88 -6.75 6.63
C TYR A 47 -1.42 -6.01 5.39
N LEU A 48 -1.78 -4.74 5.27
CA LEU A 48 -1.36 -3.86 4.18
C LEU A 48 0.15 -3.71 4.12
N GLU A 49 0.81 -3.32 5.21
CA GLU A 49 2.25 -3.05 5.23
C GLU A 49 3.11 -4.30 5.02
N ARG A 50 2.54 -5.48 5.22
CA ARG A 50 3.17 -6.77 4.91
C ARG A 50 2.84 -7.29 3.51
N GLY A 51 1.98 -6.60 2.75
CA GLY A 51 1.51 -7.02 1.43
C GLY A 51 0.68 -8.31 1.45
N LEU A 52 0.04 -8.63 2.58
CA LEU A 52 -0.70 -9.91 2.76
C LEU A 52 -2.07 -9.90 2.09
N LYS A 53 -2.58 -8.73 1.75
CA LYS A 53 -3.85 -8.55 1.04
C LYS A 53 -3.70 -7.52 -0.04
N ASP A 54 -4.39 -7.75 -1.14
CA ASP A 54 -4.61 -6.76 -2.19
C ASP A 54 -5.69 -5.78 -1.70
N PRO A 55 -5.35 -4.51 -1.42
CA PRO A 55 -6.31 -3.55 -0.91
C PRO A 55 -7.30 -3.14 -2.01
N GLN A 56 -8.59 -3.11 -1.67
CA GLN A 56 -9.59 -2.52 -2.56
C GLN A 56 -9.36 -1.01 -2.70
N PHE A 57 -9.84 -0.43 -3.80
CA PHE A 57 -9.71 1.00 -4.08
C PHE A 57 -10.24 1.90 -2.96
N THR A 58 -11.37 1.57 -2.35
CA THR A 58 -11.93 2.31 -1.20
C THR A 58 -11.01 2.24 0.03
N SER A 59 -10.35 1.10 0.27
CA SER A 59 -9.34 0.98 1.32
C SER A 59 -8.15 1.87 1.04
N LEU A 60 -7.66 1.91 -0.20
CA LEU A 60 -6.56 2.81 -0.61
C LEU A 60 -6.90 4.27 -0.38
N TRP A 61 -8.12 4.68 -0.70
CA TRP A 61 -8.58 6.05 -0.46
C TRP A 61 -8.57 6.41 1.02
N ARG A 62 -9.12 5.54 1.88
CA ARG A 62 -9.08 5.72 3.35
C ARG A 62 -7.65 5.79 3.88
N ILE A 63 -6.75 4.95 3.37
CA ILE A 63 -5.32 4.99 3.73
C ILE A 63 -4.69 6.33 3.32
N SER A 64 -5.04 6.85 2.15
CA SER A 64 -4.52 8.14 1.68
C SER A 64 -5.00 9.30 2.56
N GLU A 65 -6.26 9.28 3.00
CA GLU A 65 -6.80 10.26 3.95
C GLU A 65 -6.13 10.14 5.32
N ALA A 66 -5.91 8.92 5.82
CA ALA A 66 -5.21 8.68 7.09
C ALA A 66 -3.72 9.09 7.05
N LEU A 67 -3.12 9.01 5.86
CA LEU A 67 -1.79 9.55 5.61
C LEU A 67 -1.81 11.05 5.29
N GLU A 68 -2.97 11.71 5.24
CA GLU A 68 -3.10 13.12 4.85
C GLU A 68 -2.32 13.44 3.56
N MET A 69 -2.51 12.60 2.54
CA MET A 69 -1.79 12.67 1.28
C MET A 69 -2.72 12.21 0.15
N PRO A 70 -2.76 12.90 -1.01
CA PRO A 70 -3.54 12.43 -2.15
C PRO A 70 -3.11 11.03 -2.58
N LEU A 71 -4.07 10.14 -2.88
CA LEU A 71 -3.75 8.79 -3.34
C LEU A 71 -2.82 8.79 -4.56
N SER A 72 -2.97 9.75 -5.47
CA SER A 72 -2.10 9.91 -6.64
C SER A 72 -0.62 10.09 -6.29
N GLU A 73 -0.31 10.78 -5.19
CA GLU A 73 1.08 10.96 -4.75
C GLU A 73 1.66 9.65 -4.21
N ILE A 74 0.86 8.89 -3.44
CA ILE A 74 1.26 7.56 -2.96
C ILE A 74 1.58 6.64 -4.14
N ILE A 75 0.72 6.63 -5.17
CA ILE A 75 0.92 5.84 -6.38
C ILE A 75 2.16 6.32 -7.16
N ALA A 76 2.37 7.62 -7.31
CA ALA A 76 3.56 8.15 -7.97
C ALA A 76 4.86 7.78 -7.23
N ILE A 77 4.82 7.65 -5.90
CA ILE A 77 5.97 7.17 -5.11
C ILE A 77 6.16 5.66 -5.33
N LEU A 78 5.08 4.88 -5.30
CA LEU A 78 5.13 3.45 -5.59
C LEU A 78 5.76 3.19 -6.98
N GLU A 79 5.32 3.90 -8.02
CA GLU A 79 5.85 3.75 -9.38
C GLU A 79 7.36 3.98 -9.46
N LYS A 80 7.90 4.89 -8.65
CA LYS A 80 9.35 5.16 -8.57
C LYS A 80 10.12 4.08 -7.81
N GLU A 81 9.48 3.36 -6.90
CA GLU A 81 10.09 2.28 -6.11
C GLU A 81 10.00 0.92 -6.84
N LEU A 82 9.18 0.81 -7.89
CA LEU A 82 9.12 -0.38 -8.75
C LEU A 82 10.36 -0.47 -9.66
N PRO A 83 10.81 -1.68 -10.04
CA PRO A 83 11.92 -1.86 -10.97
C PRO A 83 11.65 -1.20 -12.32
N GLU A 84 12.71 -0.70 -12.98
CA GLU A 84 12.61 -0.22 -14.35
C GLU A 84 12.02 -1.30 -15.27
N ASN A 85 11.08 -0.89 -16.13
CA ASN A 85 10.35 -1.77 -17.05
C ASN A 85 9.52 -2.88 -16.37
N TRP A 86 9.18 -2.75 -15.09
CA TRP A 86 8.23 -3.65 -14.45
C TRP A 86 6.84 -3.50 -15.09
N ASN A 87 6.23 -4.62 -15.48
CA ASN A 87 4.87 -4.67 -16.00
C ASN A 87 4.09 -5.74 -15.24
N PHE A 88 2.80 -5.51 -15.02
CA PHE A 88 1.93 -6.50 -14.38
C PHE A 88 1.51 -7.62 -15.33
N ILE A 89 1.38 -7.28 -16.61
CA ILE A 89 1.00 -8.21 -17.68
C ILE A 89 2.23 -8.38 -18.55
N ASP A 90 2.58 -9.63 -18.85
CA ASP A 90 3.62 -9.96 -19.83
C ASP A 90 3.19 -9.41 -21.20
N LYS A 91 4.04 -8.58 -21.80
CA LYS A 91 3.85 -8.06 -23.17
C LYS A 91 4.46 -9.02 -24.19
#